data_AF-A0A5K1HG29-F1
#
_entry.id   AF-A0A5K1HG29-F1
#
_cell.length_a   1.000
_cell.length_b   1.000
_cell.length_c   1.000
_cell.angle_alpha   90.00
_cell.angle_beta   90.00
_cell.angle_gamma   90.00
#
_symmetry.space_group_name_H-M   'P 1'
#
loop_
_entity.id
_entity.type
_entity.pdbx_description
1 polymer ?
#
loop_
_entity_poly.entity_id
_entity_poly.type
_entity_poly.pdbx_seq_one_letter_code
_entity_poly.pdbx_strand_id
1 'polypeptide(L)' 'MKKIARIAVNATYNKLDPERKSYGFELFGLDFIVDSCFKPWLIEINTNP' A
#
# COMPACT_ATOMS: atom_id res chain seq x y z
N MET A 1 -10.36 1.01 3.94
CA MET A 1 -8.98 0.49 3.81
C MET A 1 -8.65 0.02 2.38
N LYS A 2 -9.37 -0.93 1.76
CA LYS A 2 -9.13 -1.39 0.37
C LYS A 2 -8.96 -0.27 -0.68
N LYS A 3 -9.80 0.77 -0.64
CA LYS A 3 -9.70 1.94 -1.54
C LYS A 3 -8.36 2.67 -1.39
N ILE A 4 -7.88 2.83 -0.16
CA ILE A 4 -6.62 3.52 0.14
C ILE A 4 -5.44 2.69 -0.36
N ALA A 5 -5.46 1.37 -0.11
CA ALA A 5 -4.44 0.45 -0.64
C ALA A 5 -4.31 0.54 -2.17
N ARG A 6 -5.44 0.50 -2.89
CA ARG A 6 -5.45 0.68 -4.36
C ARG A 6 -4.89 2.03 -4.80
N ILE A 7 -5.24 3.11 -4.10
CA ILE A 7 -4.71 4.45 -4.41
C ILE A 7 -3.20 4.48 -4.22
N ALA A 8 -2.68 3.91 -3.13
CA ALA A 8 -1.25 3.86 -2.85
C ALA A 8 -0.48 3.13 -3.97
N VAL A 9 -0.91 1.92 -4.34
CA VAL A 9 -0.30 1.14 -5.42
C VAL A 9 -0.38 1.89 -6.75
N ASN A 10 -1.54 2.46 -7.09
CA ASN A 10 -1.70 3.18 -8.36
C ASN A 10 -0.83 4.44 -8.43
N ALA A 11 -0.68 5.17 -7.32
CA ALA A 11 0.12 6.38 -7.26
C ALA A 11 1.62 6.12 -7.46
N THR A 12 2.09 4.90 -7.17
CA THR A 12 3.50 4.51 -7.24
C THR A 12 3.80 3.43 -8.27
N TYR A 13 2.81 2.97 -9.06
CA TYR A 13 2.93 1.83 -9.97
C TYR A 13 4.16 1.88 -10.89
N ASN A 14 4.47 3.05 -11.47
CA ASN A 14 5.63 3.22 -12.35
C ASN A 14 6.99 3.21 -11.62
N LYS A 15 6.99 3.21 -10.28
CA LYS A 15 8.19 3.24 -9.42
C LYS A 15 8.35 1.97 -8.58
N LEU A 16 7.29 1.20 -8.36
CA LEU A 16 7.31 -0.01 -7.53
C LEU A 16 8.16 -1.13 -8.13
N ASP A 17 8.03 -1.35 -9.44
CA ASP A 17 8.81 -2.37 -10.16
C ASP A 17 9.38 -1.77 -11.47
N PRO A 18 10.45 -0.97 -11.39
CA PRO A 18 11.05 -0.34 -12.55
C PRO A 18 11.65 -1.38 -13.52
N GLU A 19 12.03 -2.56 -13.03
CA GLU A 19 12.61 -3.64 -13.81
C GLU A 19 11.56 -4.57 -14.44
N ARG A 20 10.28 -4.43 -14.07
CA ARG A 20 9.13 -5.20 -14.59
C ARG A 20 9.36 -6.71 -14.53
N LYS A 21 9.69 -7.23 -13.34
CA LYS A 21 9.98 -8.65 -13.13
C LYS A 21 8.69 -9.48 -13.29
N SER A 22 8.67 -10.36 -14.30
CA SER A 22 7.46 -11.12 -14.69
C SER A 22 7.01 -12.20 -13.69
N TYR A 23 7.86 -12.62 -12.74
CA TYR A 23 7.62 -13.78 -11.87
C TYR A 23 7.86 -13.47 -10.38
N GLY A 24 7.51 -12.27 -9.95
CA GLY A 24 7.63 -11.83 -8.55
C GLY A 24 6.34 -11.21 -8.04
N PHE A 25 6.17 -11.24 -6.71
CA PHE A 25 5.21 -10.41 -6.00
C PHE A 25 5.87 -9.90 -4.73
N GLU A 26 5.35 -8.80 -4.20
CA GLU A 26 5.79 -8.25 -2.93
C GLU A 26 4.59 -8.13 -1.99
N LEU A 27 4.79 -8.55 -0.74
CA LEU A 27 3.79 -8.43 0.31
C LEU A 27 4.05 -7.15 1.10
N PHE A 28 3.02 -6.31 1.20
CA PHE A 28 3.07 -5.06 1.94
C PHE A 28 2.15 -5.10 3.16
N GLY A 29 2.66 -4.65 4.30
CA GLY A 29 1.88 -4.36 5.50
C GLY A 29 1.41 -2.92 5.46
N LEU A 30 0.12 -2.68 5.67
CA LEU A 30 -0.45 -1.33 5.68
C LEU A 30 -1.04 -1.05 7.05
N ASP A 31 -0.45 -0.09 7.74
CA ASP A 31 -0.87 0.28 9.08
C ASP A 31 -1.81 1.47 9.04
N PHE A 32 -2.95 1.32 9.72
CA PHE A 32 -4.00 2.32 9.76
C PHE A 32 -4.31 2.72 11.20
N ILE A 33 -4.53 4.01 11.40
CA ILE A 33 -5.24 4.52 12.59
C ILE A 33 -6.68 4.81 12.17
N VAL A 34 -7.64 4.44 13.02
CA VAL A 34 -9.05 4.74 12.84
C VAL A 34 -9.43 5.85 13.82
N ASP A 35 -9.98 6.95 13.32
CA ASP A 35 -10.39 8.07 14.18
C ASP A 35 -11.75 7.84 14.85
N SER A 36 -12.17 8.81 15.68
CA SER A 36 -13.45 8.77 16.41
C SER A 36 -14.69 8.77 15.50
N CYS A 37 -14.55 9.09 14.22
CA CYS A 37 -15.60 9.03 13.21
C CYS A 37 -15.54 7.72 12.39
N PHE A 38 -14.75 6.73 12.83
CA PHE A 38 -14.50 5.48 12.12
C PHE A 38 -13.87 5.65 10.73
N LYS A 39 -13.20 6.79 10.48
CA LYS A 39 -12.46 7.00 9.23
C LYS A 39 -11.04 6.41 9.37
N PRO A 40 -10.63 5.52 8.45
CA PRO A 40 -9.27 4.99 8.45
C PRO A 40 -8.29 5.97 7.79
N TRP A 41 -7.14 6.16 8.42
CA TRP A 41 -6.01 6.96 7.96
C TRP A 41 -4.80 6.04 7.80
N LEU A 42 -4.20 6.02 6.60
CA LEU A 42 -2.97 5.28 6.36
C LEU A 42 -1.82 6.03 7.04
N ILE A 43 -1.00 5.31 7.81
CA ILE A 43 0.18 5.88 8.49
C ILE A 43 1.44 5.49 7.73
N GLU A 44 1.63 4.19 7.51
CA GLU A 44 2.80 3.68 6.80
C GLU A 44 2.50 2.42 5.99
N ILE A 45 3.42 2.13 5.07
CA ILE A 45 3.44 0.93 4.26
C ILE A 45 4.82 0.29 4.43
N ASN A 46 4.85 -0.94 4.93
CA ASN A 46 6.07 -1.68 5.23
C ASN A 46 6.26 -2.82 4.22
N THR A 47 7.49 -2.99 3.73
CA THR A 47 7.95 -4.18 2.99
C THR A 47 8.40 -5.24 3.99
N ASN A 48 8.19 -6.53 3.68
CA ASN A 48 8.51 -7.65 4.58
C ASN A 48 7.90 -7.48 5.99
N PRO A 49 6.59 -7.24 6.08
CA PRO A 49 5.88 -7.16 7.36
C PRO A 49 5.85 -8.50 8.11
#